data_AF-A0A9Q0QMA0-F1
#
_entry.id   AF-A0A9Q0QMA0-F1
#
_cell.length_a   1.000
_cell.length_b   1.000
_cell.length_c   1.000
_cell.angle_alpha   90.00
_cell.angle_beta   90.00
_cell.angle_gamma   90.00
#
_symmetry.space_group_name_H-M   'P 1'
#
loop_
_entity.id
_entity.type
_entity.pdbx_description
1 polymer ?
#
loop_
_entity_poly.entity_id
_entity_poly.type
_entity_poly.pdbx_seq_one_letter_code
_entity_poly.pdbx_strand_id
1 'polypeptide(L)'
;MLSGIYDDQSLHGVVYLRKHLQNASLNNIMGTVFGKRYDLTQFNEEAKELQELVIEGFELLGAFNWSDYLPWLNYFYDPFRIKEHVLLSLEGEEKLEEDDMVAVLWEMIFRGTDTTALLTEWVMAELVLNPEIQAKLSNELKLVVGNRRVTDADAAELPYLQAVIKETLRVHPPGPLLSWARLSTSDVHLRLVTVSLWVAKLVHHFEWVQDMHNPVDLSEMLKLSCEMKQPLSAVAIPRN
;
A
#
# COMPACT_ATOMS: atom_id res chain seq x y z
N MET A 1 11.85 -17.28 4.32
CA MET A 1 10.91 -17.20 3.18
C MET A 1 11.24 -18.24 2.12
N LEU A 2 12.33 -18.08 1.33
CA LEU A 2 12.60 -18.98 0.20
C LEU A 2 12.73 -20.45 0.60
N SER A 3 13.42 -20.77 1.70
CA SER A 3 13.51 -22.14 2.25
C SER A 3 12.13 -22.73 2.52
N GLY A 4 11.28 -22.02 3.26
CA GLY A 4 9.91 -22.47 3.55
C GLY A 4 9.05 -22.66 2.29
N ILE A 5 9.25 -21.86 1.24
CA ILE A 5 8.59 -22.06 -0.06
C ILE A 5 9.07 -23.34 -0.73
N TYR A 6 10.38 -23.63 -0.71
CA TYR A 6 10.93 -24.88 -1.24
C TYR A 6 10.43 -26.10 -0.47
N ASP A 7 10.34 -26.01 0.86
CA ASP A 7 9.86 -27.08 1.72
C ASP A 7 8.38 -27.38 1.43
N ASP A 8 7.53 -26.35 1.38
CA ASP A 8 6.10 -26.50 1.06
C ASP A 8 5.90 -27.12 -0.33
N GLN A 9 6.63 -26.62 -1.33
CA GLN A 9 6.58 -27.17 -2.69
C GLN A 9 7.00 -28.64 -2.74
N SER A 10 8.04 -29.02 -1.99
CA SER A 10 8.58 -30.38 -1.99
C SER A 10 7.66 -31.36 -1.25
N LEU A 11 7.01 -30.91 -0.18
CA LEU A 11 6.15 -31.73 0.66
C LEU A 11 4.73 -31.88 0.10
N HIS A 12 4.16 -30.80 -0.45
CA HIS A 12 2.74 -30.74 -0.82
C HIS A 12 2.51 -30.61 -2.34
N GLY A 13 3.54 -30.32 -3.12
CA GLY A 13 3.44 -30.07 -4.57
C GLY A 13 2.84 -28.71 -4.93
N VAL A 14 2.41 -27.93 -3.94
CA VAL A 14 1.82 -26.59 -4.05
C VAL A 14 2.30 -25.70 -2.90
N VAL A 15 2.26 -24.38 -3.09
CA VAL A 15 2.72 -23.40 -2.09
C VAL A 15 1.60 -22.42 -1.74
N TYR A 16 1.34 -22.23 -0.45
CA TYR A 16 0.45 -21.20 0.07
C TYR A 16 1.27 -19.94 0.40
N LEU A 17 1.33 -18.99 -0.54
CA LEU A 17 2.25 -17.85 -0.46
C LEU A 17 1.97 -16.90 0.71
N ARG A 18 0.71 -16.63 1.07
CA ARG A 18 0.32 -15.67 2.11
C ARG A 18 1.16 -15.80 3.39
N LYS A 19 1.26 -17.01 3.94
CA LYS A 19 2.00 -17.26 5.19
C LYS A 19 3.47 -16.90 5.07
N HIS A 20 4.12 -17.30 3.98
CA HIS A 20 5.54 -17.01 3.75
C HIS A 20 5.80 -15.52 3.56
N LEU A 21 4.93 -14.84 2.82
CA LEU A 21 5.02 -13.41 2.54
C LEU A 21 4.75 -12.57 3.79
N GLN A 22 3.74 -12.92 4.59
CA GLN A 22 3.44 -12.22 5.84
C GLN A 22 4.59 -12.37 6.85
N ASN A 23 5.15 -13.57 6.99
CA ASN A 23 6.32 -13.81 7.84
C ASN A 23 7.55 -13.02 7.35
N ALA A 24 7.80 -12.98 6.03
CA ALA A 24 8.92 -12.23 5.47
C ALA A 24 8.76 -10.72 5.70
N SER A 25 7.55 -10.22 5.50
CA SER A 25 7.20 -8.81 5.72
C SER A 25 7.33 -8.42 7.19
N LEU A 26 6.77 -9.21 8.11
CA LEU A 26 6.91 -8.99 9.55
C LEU A 26 8.37 -8.92 9.97
N ASN A 27 9.19 -9.87 9.52
CA ASN A 27 10.62 -9.87 9.84
C ASN A 27 11.36 -8.64 9.28
N ASN A 28 10.95 -8.15 8.10
CA ASN A 28 11.52 -6.94 7.53
C ASN A 28 11.14 -5.69 8.35
N ILE A 29 9.88 -5.59 8.77
CA ILE A 29 9.40 -4.48 9.60
C ILE A 29 10.04 -4.52 10.99
N MET A 30 10.11 -5.69 11.64
CA MET A 30 10.78 -5.84 12.94
C MET A 30 12.25 -5.43 12.88
N GLY A 31 12.95 -5.81 11.81
CA GLY A 31 14.34 -5.40 11.60
C GLY A 31 14.50 -3.90 11.39
N THR A 32 13.51 -3.23 10.81
CA THR A 32 13.54 -1.79 10.53
C THR A 32 13.13 -0.97 11.77
N VAL A 33 12.10 -1.40 12.48
CA VAL A 33 11.50 -0.68 13.62
C VAL A 33 12.28 -0.93 14.91
N PHE A 34 12.66 -2.18 15.18
CA PHE A 34 13.28 -2.59 16.44
C PHE A 34 14.74 -3.01 16.31
N GLY A 35 15.29 -3.02 15.08
CA GLY A 35 16.65 -3.52 14.83
C GLY A 35 16.81 -5.03 15.03
N LYS A 36 15.72 -5.77 15.26
CA LYS A 36 15.73 -7.21 15.57
C LYS A 36 15.03 -8.00 14.48
N ARG A 37 15.72 -9.01 13.95
CA ARG A 37 15.18 -9.95 12.96
C ARG A 37 14.91 -11.28 13.62
N TYR A 38 13.76 -11.86 13.34
CA TYR A 38 13.32 -13.16 13.83
C TYR A 38 13.42 -14.21 12.73
N ASP A 39 13.97 -15.36 13.06
CA ASP A 39 13.82 -16.55 12.22
C ASP A 39 12.49 -17.22 12.57
N LEU A 40 11.42 -16.81 11.87
CA LEU A 40 10.06 -17.34 12.06
C LEU A 40 9.90 -18.80 11.59
N THR A 41 10.98 -19.46 11.15
CA THR A 41 10.98 -20.89 10.78
C THR A 41 11.47 -21.80 11.91
N GLN A 42 12.10 -21.24 12.94
CA GLN A 42 12.55 -21.98 14.11
C GLN A 42 11.54 -21.85 15.25
N PHE A 43 11.43 -22.88 16.10
CA PHE A 43 10.65 -22.82 17.34
C PHE A 43 11.29 -21.83 18.32
N ASN A 44 10.96 -20.55 18.17
CA ASN A 44 11.25 -19.51 19.12
C ASN A 44 9.92 -19.01 19.69
N GLU A 45 9.70 -19.20 20.99
CA GLU A 45 8.45 -18.79 21.66
C GLU A 45 8.21 -17.28 21.51
N GLU A 46 9.24 -16.45 21.59
CA GLU A 46 9.10 -14.99 21.43
C GLU A 46 8.60 -14.62 20.02
N ALA A 47 9.09 -15.32 18.99
CA ALA A 47 8.68 -15.10 17.61
C ALA A 47 7.24 -15.53 17.36
N LYS A 48 6.81 -16.61 18.04
CA LYS A 48 5.46 -17.15 17.95
C LYS A 48 4.46 -16.23 18.67
N GLU A 49 4.79 -15.78 19.88
CA GLU A 49 3.99 -14.79 20.61
C GLU A 49 3.82 -13.51 19.79
N LEU A 50 4.90 -13.00 19.19
CA LEU A 50 4.82 -11.83 18.31
C LEU A 50 3.89 -12.07 17.12
N GLN A 51 3.99 -13.24 16.47
CA GLN A 51 3.11 -13.56 15.34
C GLN A 51 1.64 -13.65 15.76
N GLU A 52 1.35 -14.23 16.93
CA GLU A 52 -0.01 -14.32 17.48
C GLU A 52 -0.57 -12.93 17.80
N LEU A 53 0.20 -12.06 18.46
CA LEU A 53 -0.19 -10.66 18.71
C LEU A 53 -0.48 -9.88 17.41
N VAL A 54 0.35 -10.11 16.39
CA VAL A 54 0.16 -9.47 15.08
C VAL A 54 -1.14 -9.94 14.42
N ILE A 55 -1.44 -11.24 14.48
CA ILE A 55 -2.68 -11.80 13.93
C ILE A 55 -3.91 -11.25 14.68
N GLU A 56 -3.89 -11.27 16.01
CA GLU A 56 -4.97 -10.74 16.85
C GLU A 56 -5.24 -9.26 16.55
N GLY A 57 -4.20 -8.44 16.45
CA GLY A 57 -4.36 -7.02 16.13
C GLY A 57 -5.00 -6.78 14.75
N PHE A 58 -4.74 -7.63 13.76
CA PHE A 58 -5.42 -7.54 12.46
C PHE A 58 -6.90 -7.92 12.54
N GLU A 59 -7.24 -8.97 13.30
CA GLU A 59 -8.63 -9.36 13.52
C GLU A 59 -9.42 -8.24 14.20
N LEU A 60 -8.82 -7.56 15.18
CA LEU A 60 -9.41 -6.40 15.85
C LEU A 60 -9.57 -5.19 14.93
N LEU A 61 -8.55 -4.85 14.12
CA LEU A 61 -8.62 -3.72 13.19
C LEU A 61 -9.65 -3.92 12.06
N GLY A 62 -9.85 -5.17 11.63
CA GLY A 62 -10.85 -5.53 10.62
C GLY A 62 -12.25 -5.74 11.19
N ALA A 63 -12.40 -5.80 12.52
CA ALA A 63 -13.68 -6.06 13.15
C ALA A 63 -14.64 -4.87 12.96
N PHE A 64 -15.85 -5.19 12.53
CA PHE A 64 -16.91 -4.19 12.45
C PHE A 64 -17.35 -3.78 13.86
N ASN A 65 -17.15 -2.52 14.22
CA ASN A 65 -17.58 -1.97 15.49
C ASN A 65 -18.84 -1.10 15.34
N TRP A 66 -19.97 -1.57 15.88
CA TRP A 66 -21.23 -0.82 15.85
C TRP A 66 -21.15 0.53 16.56
N SER A 67 -20.28 0.63 17.57
CA SER A 67 -20.14 1.83 18.39
C SER A 67 -19.48 3.00 17.64
N ASP A 68 -18.82 2.74 16.50
CA ASP A 68 -18.28 3.78 15.61
C ASP A 68 -19.39 4.54 14.87
N TYR A 69 -20.53 3.89 14.63
CA TYR A 69 -21.65 4.44 13.86
C TYR A 69 -22.79 4.95 14.74
N LEU A 70 -22.91 4.41 15.96
CA LEU A 70 -23.98 4.73 16.91
C LEU A 70 -23.39 5.26 18.23
N PRO A 71 -23.24 6.58 18.40
CA PRO A 71 -22.54 7.15 19.55
C PRO A 71 -23.07 6.72 20.91
N TRP A 72 -24.38 6.46 21.03
CA TRP A 72 -25.01 6.00 22.28
C TRP A 72 -24.69 4.55 22.65
N LEU A 73 -24.27 3.72 21.69
CA LEU A 73 -23.95 2.33 21.94
C LEU A 73 -22.64 2.17 22.73
N ASN A 74 -21.72 3.15 22.60
CA ASN A 74 -20.47 3.23 23.33
C ASN A 74 -20.63 3.14 24.86
N TYR A 75 -21.78 3.53 25.43
CA TYR A 75 -21.94 3.59 26.89
C TYR A 75 -22.02 2.22 27.57
N PHE A 76 -22.34 1.15 26.85
CA PHE A 76 -22.56 -0.17 27.44
C PHE A 76 -22.18 -1.34 26.52
N TYR A 77 -21.62 -1.06 25.33
CA TYR A 77 -21.21 -2.07 24.37
C TYR A 77 -19.79 -1.77 23.89
N ASP A 78 -18.85 -2.56 24.41
CA ASP A 78 -17.44 -2.58 24.00
C ASP A 78 -16.97 -4.03 23.90
N PRO A 79 -17.37 -4.77 22.85
CA PRO A 79 -17.09 -6.19 22.70
C PRO A 79 -15.59 -6.50 22.55
N PHE A 80 -14.80 -5.51 22.13
CA PHE A 80 -13.36 -5.62 21.87
C PHE A 80 -12.50 -4.87 22.89
N ARG A 81 -13.11 -4.34 23.97
CA ARG A 81 -12.46 -3.57 25.05
C ARG A 81 -11.59 -2.39 24.56
N ILE A 82 -11.95 -1.77 23.45
CA ILE A 82 -11.15 -0.72 22.79
C ILE A 82 -10.92 0.47 23.74
N LYS A 83 -11.87 0.76 24.63
CA LYS A 83 -11.76 1.86 25.59
C LYS A 83 -10.68 1.64 26.66
N GLU A 84 -10.45 0.39 27.06
CA GLU A 84 -9.41 0.03 28.04
C GLU A 84 -8.02 0.13 27.41
N HIS A 85 -7.90 -0.10 26.10
CA HIS A 85 -6.63 -0.18 25.39
C HIS A 85 -6.18 1.13 24.70
N VAL A 86 -7.08 2.06 24.36
CA VAL A 86 -6.76 3.21 23.47
C VAL A 86 -7.11 4.58 24.07
N LEU A 87 -8.14 4.68 24.92
CA LEU A 87 -8.73 5.98 25.27
C LEU A 87 -8.15 6.63 26.55
N LEU A 88 -7.35 5.90 27.33
CA LEU A 88 -6.76 6.40 28.57
C LEU A 88 -5.47 7.23 28.36
N SER A 89 -4.93 7.25 27.14
CA SER A 89 -3.63 7.85 26.81
C SER A 89 -3.70 9.18 26.03
N LEU A 90 -4.91 9.70 25.71
CA LEU A 90 -5.08 10.89 24.86
C LEU A 90 -5.54 12.16 25.62
N GLU A 91 -5.24 12.27 26.92
CA GLU A 91 -5.43 13.52 27.69
C GLU A 91 -4.06 14.08 28.14
N GLY A 92 -3.38 14.85 27.29
CA GLY A 92 -2.08 15.44 27.61
C GLY A 92 -1.58 16.49 26.61
N GLU A 93 -0.69 17.40 27.06
CA GLU A 93 -0.02 18.41 26.23
C GLU A 93 0.81 17.76 25.09
N GLU A 94 1.18 18.53 24.05
CA GLU A 94 1.86 18.17 22.78
C GLU A 94 3.21 17.39 22.87
N LYS A 95 3.37 16.45 23.80
CA LYS A 95 4.50 15.54 23.92
C LYS A 95 3.99 14.12 23.75
N LEU A 96 4.63 13.36 22.86
CA LEU A 96 4.40 11.92 22.72
C LEU A 96 4.76 11.24 24.05
N GLU A 97 3.76 10.70 24.73
CA GLU A 97 3.96 9.90 25.94
C GLU A 97 4.42 8.48 25.56
N GLU A 98 4.81 7.68 26.54
CA GLU A 98 5.28 6.32 26.30
C GLU A 98 4.23 5.46 25.59
N ASP A 99 2.96 5.63 25.97
CA ASP A 99 1.83 4.95 25.36
C ASP A 99 1.61 5.37 23.88
N ASP A 100 1.84 6.64 23.55
CA ASP A 100 1.77 7.12 22.17
C ASP A 100 2.87 6.49 21.31
N MET A 101 4.08 6.38 21.85
CA MET A 101 5.19 5.73 21.15
C MET A 101 4.90 4.25 20.91
N VAL A 102 4.34 3.54 21.90
CA VAL A 102 3.93 2.14 21.76
C VAL A 102 2.86 2.00 20.67
N ALA A 103 1.85 2.88 20.66
CA ALA A 103 0.80 2.88 19.64
C ALA A 103 1.36 3.10 18.22
N VAL A 104 2.27 4.05 18.06
CA VAL A 104 2.93 4.33 16.76
C VAL A 104 3.75 3.11 16.29
N LEU A 105 4.51 2.47 17.18
CA LEU A 105 5.29 1.29 16.84
C LEU A 105 4.39 0.13 16.39
N TRP A 106 3.28 -0.10 17.10
CA TRP A 106 2.27 -1.09 16.69
C TRP A 106 1.66 -0.76 15.33
N GLU A 107 1.33 0.51 15.07
CA GLU A 107 0.81 0.93 13.77
C GLU A 107 1.78 0.60 12.64
N MET A 108 3.08 0.84 12.83
CA MET A 108 4.12 0.51 11.86
C MET A 108 4.20 -1.00 11.58
N ILE A 109 4.10 -1.83 12.62
CA ILE A 109 4.09 -3.30 12.49
C ILE A 109 2.89 -3.75 11.67
N PHE A 110 1.66 -3.38 12.08
CA PHE A 110 0.45 -3.85 11.43
C PHE A 110 0.37 -3.36 9.98
N ARG A 111 0.51 -2.05 9.76
CA ARG A 111 0.34 -1.49 8.42
C ARG A 111 1.45 -1.91 7.47
N GLY A 112 2.70 -1.97 7.95
CA GLY A 112 3.84 -2.37 7.13
C GLY A 112 3.78 -3.86 6.75
N THR A 113 3.35 -4.71 7.67
CA THR A 113 3.38 -6.17 7.49
C THR A 113 2.37 -6.61 6.42
N ASP A 114 1.09 -6.34 6.62
CA ASP A 114 0.03 -6.92 5.78
C ASP A 114 -0.05 -6.29 4.40
N THR A 115 0.11 -4.97 4.28
CA THR A 115 0.06 -4.29 2.98
C THR A 115 1.16 -4.78 2.03
N THR A 116 2.38 -4.97 2.54
CA THR A 116 3.52 -5.50 1.76
C THR A 116 3.30 -6.96 1.37
N ALA A 117 2.77 -7.78 2.27
CA ALA A 117 2.46 -9.19 2.00
C ALA A 117 1.35 -9.34 0.96
N LEU A 118 0.25 -8.58 1.11
CA LEU A 118 -0.87 -8.51 0.16
C LEU A 118 -0.42 -8.07 -1.22
N LEU A 119 0.34 -6.98 -1.30
CA LEU A 119 0.83 -6.48 -2.59
C LEU A 119 1.68 -7.55 -3.29
N THR A 120 2.60 -8.17 -2.55
CA THR A 120 3.47 -9.21 -3.13
C THR A 120 2.65 -10.42 -3.58
N GLU A 121 1.62 -10.80 -2.84
CA GLU A 121 0.70 -11.87 -3.23
C GLU A 121 -0.05 -11.53 -4.52
N TRP A 122 -0.58 -10.31 -4.65
CA TRP A 122 -1.24 -9.86 -5.88
C TRP A 122 -0.27 -9.79 -7.07
N VAL A 123 0.97 -9.34 -6.87
CA VAL A 123 2.00 -9.37 -7.92
C VAL A 123 2.21 -10.81 -8.39
N MET A 124 2.34 -11.76 -7.46
CA MET A 124 2.52 -13.17 -7.81
C MET A 124 1.28 -13.75 -8.50
N ALA A 125 0.07 -13.39 -8.09
CA ALA A 125 -1.16 -13.81 -8.74
C ALA A 125 -1.22 -13.34 -10.20
N GLU A 126 -0.92 -12.06 -10.46
CA GLU A 126 -0.85 -11.50 -11.81
C GLU A 126 0.22 -12.19 -12.67
N LEU A 127 1.39 -12.49 -12.09
CA LEU A 127 2.46 -13.20 -12.81
C LEU A 127 2.08 -14.64 -13.15
N VAL A 128 1.40 -15.36 -12.24
CA VAL A 128 0.92 -16.73 -12.47
C VAL A 128 -0.15 -16.76 -13.57
N LEU A 129 -1.02 -15.75 -13.63
CA LEU A 129 -2.07 -15.64 -14.64
C LEU A 129 -1.54 -15.17 -16.01
N ASN A 130 -0.39 -14.48 -16.05
CA ASN A 130 0.18 -13.90 -17.27
C ASN A 130 1.62 -14.39 -17.53
N PRO A 131 1.83 -15.61 -18.06
CA PRO A 131 3.15 -16.21 -18.25
C PRO A 131 4.11 -15.40 -19.15
N GLU A 132 3.59 -14.68 -20.14
CA GLU A 132 4.38 -13.78 -20.99
C GLU A 132 5.02 -12.61 -20.23
N ILE A 133 4.29 -12.02 -19.28
CA ILE A 133 4.76 -10.94 -18.42
C ILE A 133 5.82 -11.51 -17.48
N GLN A 134 5.57 -12.68 -16.90
CA GLN A 134 6.54 -13.36 -16.05
C GLN A 134 7.84 -13.70 -16.79
N ALA A 135 7.75 -14.18 -18.03
CA ALA A 135 8.92 -14.47 -18.87
C ALA A 135 9.71 -13.19 -19.19
N LYS A 136 9.02 -12.09 -19.52
CA LYS A 136 9.66 -10.81 -19.79
C LYS A 136 10.38 -10.24 -18.56
N LEU A 137 9.75 -10.33 -17.38
CA LEU A 137 10.37 -9.93 -16.11
C LEU A 137 11.58 -10.82 -15.76
N SER A 138 11.47 -12.13 -15.97
CA SER A 138 12.61 -13.05 -15.80
C SER A 138 13.79 -12.69 -16.71
N ASN A 139 13.52 -12.28 -17.95
CA ASN A 139 14.58 -11.84 -18.87
C ASN A 139 15.26 -10.55 -18.42
N GLU A 140 14.50 -9.56 -17.93
CA GLU A 140 15.09 -8.36 -17.34
C GLU A 140 16.03 -8.71 -16.16
N LEU A 141 15.55 -9.55 -15.24
CA LEU A 141 16.36 -10.02 -14.10
C LEU A 141 17.63 -10.75 -14.55
N LYS A 142 17.56 -11.62 -15.57
CA LYS A 142 18.74 -12.31 -16.11
C LYS A 142 19.76 -11.35 -16.73
N LEU A 143 19.30 -10.27 -17.36
CA LEU A 143 20.17 -9.28 -18.00
C LEU A 143 20.86 -8.37 -16.97
N VAL A 144 20.14 -7.92 -15.95
CA VAL A 144 20.65 -6.95 -14.96
C VAL A 144 21.36 -7.63 -13.79
N VAL A 145 20.80 -8.72 -13.26
CA VAL A 145 21.33 -9.44 -12.09
C VAL A 145 22.17 -10.64 -12.51
N GLY A 146 21.73 -11.41 -13.52
CA GLY A 146 22.40 -12.64 -13.92
C GLY A 146 22.23 -13.76 -12.88
N ASN A 147 23.33 -14.45 -12.54
CA ASN A 147 23.31 -15.62 -11.62
C ASN A 147 23.62 -15.29 -10.16
N ARG A 148 23.89 -14.02 -9.83
CA ARG A 148 24.13 -13.61 -8.43
C ARG A 148 22.81 -13.46 -7.68
N ARG A 149 22.89 -13.33 -6.36
CA ARG A 149 21.71 -13.00 -5.54
C ARG A 149 21.24 -11.58 -5.82
N VAL A 150 19.92 -11.41 -5.91
CA VAL A 150 19.26 -10.10 -5.99
C VAL A 150 19.51 -9.34 -4.69
N THR A 151 19.82 -8.06 -4.80
CA THR A 151 20.03 -7.14 -3.68
C THR A 151 19.11 -5.93 -3.82
N ASP A 152 18.92 -5.18 -2.73
CA ASP A 152 18.02 -4.02 -2.72
C ASP A 152 18.46 -2.93 -3.71
N ALA A 153 19.77 -2.81 -3.98
CA ALA A 153 20.31 -1.87 -4.96
C ALA A 153 19.87 -2.19 -6.40
N ASP A 154 19.57 -3.46 -6.70
CA ASP A 154 19.16 -3.88 -8.04
C ASP A 154 17.74 -3.41 -8.39
N ALA A 155 16.89 -3.19 -7.39
CA ALA A 155 15.49 -2.79 -7.62
C ALA A 155 15.38 -1.46 -8.38
N ALA A 156 16.35 -0.56 -8.22
CA ALA A 156 16.41 0.71 -8.94
C ALA A 156 16.70 0.52 -10.44
N GLU A 157 17.42 -0.54 -10.81
CA GLU A 157 17.89 -0.84 -12.17
C GLU A 157 16.93 -1.74 -12.96
N LEU A 158 15.76 -2.06 -12.39
CA LEU A 158 14.75 -2.97 -12.97
C LEU A 158 13.46 -2.20 -13.34
N PRO A 159 13.45 -1.43 -14.44
CA PRO A 159 12.30 -0.60 -14.80
C PRO A 159 11.03 -1.41 -15.13
N TYR A 160 11.16 -2.61 -15.69
CA TYR A 160 10.02 -3.48 -15.97
C TYR A 160 9.44 -4.09 -14.69
N LEU A 161 10.28 -4.50 -13.73
CA LEU A 161 9.81 -4.85 -12.38
C LEU A 161 9.00 -3.71 -11.76
N GLN A 162 9.49 -2.47 -11.83
CA GLN A 162 8.77 -1.30 -11.32
C GLN A 162 7.43 -1.09 -12.04
N ALA A 163 7.38 -1.32 -13.37
CA ALA A 163 6.15 -1.23 -14.13
C ALA A 163 5.12 -2.31 -13.71
N VAL A 164 5.57 -3.55 -13.49
CA VAL A 164 4.72 -4.64 -12.98
C VAL A 164 4.13 -4.27 -11.62
N ILE A 165 4.97 -3.82 -10.67
CA ILE A 165 4.51 -3.43 -9.33
C ILE A 165 3.51 -2.26 -9.41
N LYS A 166 3.79 -1.24 -10.22
CA LYS A 166 2.89 -0.08 -10.42
C LYS A 166 1.55 -0.51 -11.02
N GLU A 167 1.55 -1.42 -11.98
CA GLU A 167 0.31 -1.90 -12.60
C GLU A 167 -0.50 -2.75 -11.61
N THR A 168 0.15 -3.61 -10.83
CA THR A 168 -0.52 -4.34 -9.75
C THR A 168 -1.13 -3.38 -8.73
N LEU A 169 -0.43 -2.32 -8.32
CA LEU A 169 -0.98 -1.30 -7.41
C LEU A 169 -2.16 -0.54 -8.02
N ARG A 170 -2.16 -0.30 -9.34
CA ARG A 170 -3.26 0.36 -10.05
C ARG A 170 -4.54 -0.48 -10.01
N VAL A 171 -4.42 -1.81 -10.13
CA VAL A 171 -5.54 -2.74 -10.18
C VAL A 171 -5.98 -3.20 -8.78
N HIS A 172 -5.01 -3.49 -7.91
CA HIS A 172 -5.20 -4.11 -6.59
C HIS A 172 -4.56 -3.27 -5.47
N PRO A 173 -5.00 -2.02 -5.24
CA PRO A 173 -4.44 -1.20 -4.16
C PRO A 173 -4.74 -1.84 -2.79
N PRO A 174 -3.72 -2.15 -1.96
CA PRO A 174 -3.97 -2.59 -0.59
C PRO A 174 -4.72 -1.50 0.18
N GLY A 175 -5.90 -1.85 0.71
CA GLY A 175 -6.78 -0.88 1.36
C GLY A 175 -7.47 0.08 0.36
N PRO A 176 -8.38 -0.40 -0.50
CA PRO A 176 -8.99 0.37 -1.60
C PRO A 176 -9.78 1.61 -1.18
N LEU A 177 -10.15 1.75 0.10
CA LEU A 177 -10.83 2.92 0.63
C LEU A 177 -9.89 3.89 1.37
N LEU A 178 -8.59 3.57 1.45
CA LEU A 178 -7.67 4.07 2.47
C LEU A 178 -8.22 3.70 3.86
N SER A 179 -7.42 3.12 4.75
CA SER A 179 -7.93 2.62 6.05
C SER A 179 -8.45 3.72 7.02
N TRP A 180 -8.68 4.94 6.54
CA TRP A 180 -9.08 6.10 7.33
C TRP A 180 -10.10 6.91 6.55
N ALA A 181 -11.26 7.14 7.16
CA ALA A 181 -12.10 8.25 6.78
C ALA A 181 -11.32 9.55 7.03
N ARG A 182 -11.09 10.34 5.98
CA ARG A 182 -10.54 11.69 6.15
C ARG A 182 -11.65 12.59 6.69
N LEU A 183 -11.45 13.10 7.90
CA LEU A 183 -12.35 14.08 8.50
C LEU A 183 -11.85 15.49 8.19
N SER A 184 -12.77 16.39 7.82
CA SER A 184 -12.43 17.79 7.59
C SER A 184 -12.13 18.45 8.93
N THR A 185 -10.98 19.10 9.05
CA THR A 185 -10.60 19.85 10.27
C THR A 185 -11.20 21.25 10.32
N SER A 186 -11.68 21.74 9.17
CA SER A 186 -12.35 23.04 9.02
C SER A 186 -13.24 23.02 7.78
N ASP A 187 -14.10 24.02 7.64
CA ASP A 187 -14.90 24.18 6.42
C ASP A 187 -13.99 24.44 5.21
N VAL A 188 -14.10 23.60 4.19
CA VAL A 188 -13.32 23.72 2.94
C VAL A 188 -14.25 23.69 1.73
N HIS A 189 -14.01 24.59 0.78
CA HIS A 189 -14.64 24.47 -0.54
C HIS A 189 -13.97 23.35 -1.32
N LEU A 190 -14.68 22.24 -1.53
CA LEU A 190 -14.18 21.11 -2.31
C LEU A 190 -13.90 21.57 -3.75
N ARG A 191 -12.61 21.52 -4.13
CA ARG A 191 -12.11 21.97 -5.44
C ARG A 191 -12.77 21.28 -6.63
N LEU A 192 -13.43 20.14 -6.42
CA LEU A 192 -14.16 19.44 -7.49
C LEU A 192 -15.25 20.33 -8.12
N VAL A 193 -15.96 21.14 -7.31
CA VAL A 193 -16.93 22.11 -7.82
C VAL A 193 -16.22 23.20 -8.64
N THR A 194 -15.03 23.62 -8.20
CA THR A 194 -14.23 24.61 -8.92
C THR A 194 -13.72 24.05 -10.26
N VAL A 195 -13.23 22.81 -10.29
CA VAL A 195 -12.81 22.12 -11.52
C VAL A 195 -13.99 21.99 -12.48
N SER A 196 -15.16 21.54 -12.01
CA SER A 196 -16.37 21.45 -12.84
C SER A 196 -16.77 22.80 -13.43
N LEU A 197 -16.73 23.88 -12.62
CA LEU A 197 -17.02 25.22 -13.09
C LEU A 197 -15.98 25.74 -14.09
N TRP A 198 -14.70 25.46 -13.88
CA TRP A 198 -13.63 25.88 -14.78
C TRP A 198 -13.71 25.14 -16.11
N VAL A 199 -13.85 23.81 -16.09
CA VAL A 199 -14.04 23.01 -17.30
C VAL A 199 -15.26 23.49 -18.06
N ALA A 200 -16.41 23.67 -17.38
CA ALA A 200 -17.62 24.19 -18.02
C ALA A 200 -17.40 25.56 -18.68
N LYS A 201 -16.73 26.49 -18.01
CA LYS A 201 -16.39 27.81 -18.58
C LYS A 201 -15.47 27.68 -19.80
N LEU A 202 -14.43 26.84 -19.73
CA LEU A 202 -13.46 26.67 -20.81
C LEU A 202 -14.09 26.06 -22.07
N VAL A 203 -14.97 25.06 -21.92
CA VAL A 203 -15.64 24.42 -23.07
C VAL A 203 -16.83 25.23 -23.59
N HIS A 204 -17.44 26.07 -22.75
CA HIS A 204 -18.52 26.97 -23.18
C HIS A 204 -17.99 28.07 -24.11
N HIS A 205 -16.83 28.66 -23.79
CA HIS A 205 -16.28 29.80 -24.54
C HIS A 205 -15.37 29.38 -25.70
N PHE A 206 -14.79 28.17 -25.66
CA PHE A 206 -13.81 27.74 -26.64
C PHE A 206 -14.07 26.32 -27.13
N GLU A 207 -13.79 26.09 -28.41
CA GLU A 207 -13.51 24.78 -28.96
C GLU A 207 -11.99 24.53 -28.90
N TRP A 208 -11.60 23.42 -28.28
CA TRP A 208 -10.20 23.09 -28.05
C TRP A 208 -9.73 22.06 -29.08
N VAL A 209 -8.64 22.37 -29.78
CA VAL A 209 -8.04 21.53 -30.82
C VAL A 209 -6.59 21.25 -30.44
N GLN A 210 -6.09 20.07 -30.79
CA GLN A 210 -4.71 19.68 -30.54
C GLN A 210 -3.73 20.61 -31.27
N ASP A 211 -2.65 21.02 -30.58
CA ASP A 211 -1.52 21.68 -31.23
C ASP A 211 -0.75 20.65 -32.07
N MET A 212 -0.66 20.89 -33.38
CA MET A 212 0.02 19.98 -34.32
C MET A 212 1.54 20.04 -34.20
N HIS A 213 2.12 21.09 -33.61
CA HIS A 213 3.56 21.17 -33.38
C HIS A 213 3.99 20.43 -32.11
N ASN A 214 3.10 20.39 -31.10
CA ASN A 214 3.31 19.72 -29.83
C ASN A 214 2.07 18.85 -29.50
N PRO A 215 1.92 17.70 -30.16
CA PRO A 215 0.75 16.83 -29.95
C PRO A 215 0.70 16.31 -28.51
N VAL A 216 -0.52 16.08 -28.01
CA VAL A 216 -0.72 15.51 -26.68
C VAL A 216 -0.23 14.07 -26.66
N ASP A 217 0.78 13.79 -25.84
CA ASP A 217 1.34 12.46 -25.63
C ASP A 217 0.89 11.91 -24.27
N LEU A 218 -0.06 10.98 -24.28
CA LEU A 218 -0.53 10.32 -23.06
C LEU A 218 0.39 9.17 -22.61
N SER A 219 1.45 8.85 -23.38
CA SER A 219 2.41 7.80 -23.03
C SER A 219 3.63 8.30 -22.24
N GLU A 220 3.74 9.62 -22.02
CA GLU A 220 4.85 10.19 -21.29
C GLU A 220 4.87 9.76 -19.81
N MET A 221 6.08 9.61 -19.24
CA MET A 221 6.21 9.46 -17.79
C MET A 221 5.99 10.81 -17.11
N LEU A 222 4.88 10.92 -16.39
CA LEU A 222 4.54 12.07 -15.55
C LEU A 222 5.61 12.33 -14.48
N LYS A 223 5.69 13.57 -14.01
CA LYS A 223 6.50 13.96 -12.85
C LYS A 223 5.85 13.44 -11.55
N LEU A 224 6.50 13.72 -10.43
CA LEU A 224 6.14 13.19 -9.10
C LEU A 224 4.65 13.41 -8.71
N SER A 225 4.03 14.50 -9.12
CA SER A 225 2.63 14.87 -8.81
C SER A 225 1.62 14.45 -9.88
N CYS A 226 1.97 13.50 -10.74
CA CYS A 226 1.21 13.19 -11.96
C CYS A 226 1.10 14.40 -12.93
N GLU A 227 2.03 15.34 -12.83
CA GLU A 227 2.13 16.47 -13.76
C GLU A 227 2.70 15.98 -15.10
N MET A 228 2.06 16.39 -16.21
CA MET A 228 2.56 16.16 -17.56
C MET A 228 4.01 16.62 -17.69
N LYS A 229 4.88 15.75 -18.23
CA LYS A 229 6.31 16.06 -18.35
C LYS A 229 6.53 17.13 -19.41
N GLN A 230 5.78 17.07 -20.51
CA GLN A 230 5.60 18.14 -21.48
C GLN A 230 4.28 18.86 -21.17
N PRO A 231 4.30 20.14 -20.77
CA PRO A 231 3.07 20.89 -20.49
C PRO A 231 2.08 20.84 -21.66
N LEU A 232 0.78 20.67 -21.35
CA LEU A 232 -0.28 20.60 -22.36
C LEU A 232 -0.29 21.85 -23.24
N SER A 233 -0.08 21.66 -24.55
CA SER A 233 -0.29 22.66 -25.59
C SER A 233 -1.58 22.36 -26.36
N ALA A 234 -2.43 23.37 -26.53
CA ALA A 234 -3.68 23.26 -27.27
C ALA A 234 -4.08 24.60 -27.90
N VAL A 235 -4.82 24.53 -29.00
CA VAL A 235 -5.39 25.69 -29.70
C VAL A 235 -6.81 25.93 -29.20
N ALA A 236 -7.10 27.14 -28.71
CA ALA A 236 -8.42 27.55 -28.28
C ALA A 236 -9.09 28.41 -29.36
N ILE A 237 -10.20 27.91 -29.93
CA ILE A 237 -11.00 28.61 -30.94
C ILE A 237 -12.24 29.19 -30.25
N PRO A 238 -12.41 30.52 -30.19
CA PRO A 238 -13.59 31.11 -29.54
C PRO A 238 -14.90 30.63 -30.18
N ARG A 239 -15.88 30.26 -29.35
CA ARG A 239 -17.26 30.01 -29.76
C ARG A 239 -18.01 31.35 -29.77
N ASN A 240 -18.80 31.59 -30.82
CA ASN A 240 -19.72 32.76 -30.90
C ASN A 240 -20.99 32.52 -30.09
#